data_AF-A0A7X6VBV9-F1
#
_entry.id   AF-A0A7X6VBV9-F1
#
_cell.length_a   1.000
_cell.length_b   1.000
_cell.length_c   1.000
_cell.angle_alpha   90.00
_cell.angle_beta   90.00
_cell.angle_gamma   90.00
#
_symmetry.space_group_name_H-M   'P 1'
#
loop_
_entity.id
_entity.type
_entity.pdbx_description
1 polymer ?
#
loop_
_entity_poly.entity_id
_entity_poly.type
_entity_poly.pdbx_seq_one_letter_code
_entity_poly.pdbx_strand_id
1 'polypeptide(L)'
;KYTVVTDISKQYWTCFLKDIPNDSENITMYYRDSVEEEASDNMVLLEVRKPEFQRCPEPPTLIVEWLEPGWDRFTNAPILKKSLVDRDKELTNDEETLEDIEHFEDSNNRVQAFERWIALRDTWSDKQRVINGTRRFFARLFQAYTDIERESETLEFMIGNGLINDLNNQSISHPVLMKRVKFDFDAKENIIRISDTDTEPELYTLLLQEMTDINYGVVRQLKEDLRENFYHPLDRNDTPDYLKALTHHLCSDSKFIMNEDDQPGRGDKIVTRCSPVYFIRRRIDGTLKAIEEIITNIENTGYVPGHLIDLVGAGTIEVPVDDHELTIDKQLAALSGENVDILLSKEANREQLEIAERIELYNAVLVQGPPGT
;
A
#
# COMPACT_ATOMS: atom_id res chain seq x y z
N LYS A 1 23.62 5.58 -5.24
CA LYS A 1 23.54 4.21 -5.80
C LYS A 1 22.22 3.61 -5.30
N TYR A 2 21.19 3.57 -6.16
CA TYR A 2 19.90 2.98 -5.79
C TYR A 2 20.12 1.48 -5.55
N THR A 3 19.61 0.95 -4.43
CA THR A 3 19.68 -0.49 -4.13
C THR A 3 18.37 -1.10 -4.56
N VAL A 4 18.41 -2.03 -5.51
CA VAL A 4 17.22 -2.75 -5.99
C VAL A 4 16.70 -3.64 -4.87
N VAL A 5 15.40 -3.55 -4.59
CA VAL A 5 14.75 -4.38 -3.56
C VAL A 5 14.21 -5.63 -4.24
N THR A 6 14.95 -6.73 -4.14
CA THR A 6 14.60 -8.00 -4.82
C THR A 6 13.60 -8.87 -4.06
N ASP A 7 13.33 -8.54 -2.80
CA ASP A 7 12.43 -9.28 -1.92
C ASP A 7 11.39 -8.32 -1.34
N ILE A 8 10.11 -8.61 -1.58
CA ILE A 8 8.96 -7.82 -1.12
C ILE A 8 8.99 -7.62 0.38
N SER A 9 9.44 -8.61 1.16
CA SER A 9 9.51 -8.52 2.63
C SER A 9 10.50 -7.46 3.15
N LYS A 10 11.41 -6.97 2.29
CA LYS A 10 12.36 -5.89 2.60
C LYS A 10 11.80 -4.50 2.29
N GLN A 11 10.61 -4.41 1.73
CA GLN A 11 9.91 -3.13 1.57
C GLN A 11 9.48 -2.59 2.94
N TYR A 12 9.15 -1.29 2.99
CA TYR A 12 8.83 -0.59 4.24
C TYR A 12 7.60 -1.15 4.95
N TRP A 13 6.64 -1.59 4.15
CA TRP A 13 5.40 -2.19 4.61
C TRP A 13 4.84 -3.06 3.49
N THR A 14 4.22 -4.19 3.84
CA THR A 14 3.65 -5.13 2.87
C THR A 14 2.41 -5.84 3.42
N CYS A 15 1.36 -6.00 2.65
CA CYS A 15 0.21 -6.83 3.00
C CYS A 15 -0.30 -7.57 1.78
N PHE A 16 -0.20 -8.90 1.80
CA PHE A 16 -0.85 -9.69 0.75
C PHE A 16 -2.36 -9.65 0.94
N LEU A 17 -3.11 -9.76 -0.16
CA LEU A 17 -4.58 -9.79 -0.09
C LEU A 17 -5.10 -10.96 0.75
N LYS A 18 -4.41 -12.10 0.74
CA LYS A 18 -4.75 -13.27 1.57
C LYS A 18 -4.60 -13.05 3.08
N ASP A 19 -3.81 -12.05 3.49
CA ASP A 19 -3.58 -11.74 4.90
C ASP A 19 -4.62 -10.73 5.44
N ILE A 20 -5.51 -10.22 4.58
CA ILE A 20 -6.58 -9.30 4.98
C ILE A 20 -7.62 -10.07 5.81
N PRO A 21 -8.02 -9.57 6.99
CA PRO A 21 -9.04 -10.24 7.81
C PRO A 21 -10.35 -10.45 7.05
N ASN A 22 -10.99 -11.59 7.28
CA ASN A 22 -12.31 -11.86 6.73
C ASN A 22 -13.39 -11.18 7.61
N ASP A 23 -13.72 -9.93 7.27
CA ASP A 23 -14.75 -9.13 7.93
C ASP A 23 -15.51 -8.31 6.88
N SER A 24 -16.43 -8.96 6.17
CA SER A 24 -17.19 -8.34 5.07
C SER A 24 -18.10 -7.18 5.49
N GLU A 25 -18.35 -7.00 6.79
CA GLU A 25 -19.12 -5.86 7.29
C GLU A 25 -18.28 -4.57 7.33
N ASN A 26 -16.96 -4.69 7.50
CA ASN A 26 -16.06 -3.56 7.70
C ASN A 26 -14.94 -3.46 6.67
N ILE A 27 -14.73 -4.51 5.88
CA ILE A 27 -13.70 -4.59 4.84
C ILE A 27 -14.38 -4.92 3.52
N THR A 28 -14.25 -4.01 2.55
CA THR A 28 -14.79 -4.19 1.21
C THR A 28 -13.65 -4.13 0.20
N MET A 29 -13.58 -5.15 -0.67
CA MET A 29 -12.59 -5.25 -1.74
C MET A 29 -13.27 -5.10 -3.09
N TYR A 30 -12.70 -4.26 -3.94
CA TYR A 30 -13.15 -3.99 -5.30
C TYR A 30 -12.05 -4.41 -6.27
N TYR A 31 -12.42 -5.31 -7.19
CA TYR A 31 -11.53 -5.80 -8.25
C TYR A 31 -11.75 -4.99 -9.53
N ARG A 32 -10.73 -4.94 -10.39
CA ARG A 32 -10.78 -4.18 -11.66
C ARG A 32 -11.02 -5.13 -12.83
N ASP A 33 -12.04 -5.96 -12.71
CA ASP A 33 -12.38 -6.95 -13.71
C ASP A 33 -13.02 -6.26 -14.92
N SER A 34 -12.48 -6.49 -16.12
CA SER A 34 -12.89 -5.84 -17.38
C SER A 34 -14.32 -6.17 -17.85
N VAL A 35 -15.09 -6.94 -17.09
CA VAL A 35 -16.32 -7.64 -17.56
C VAL A 35 -17.63 -7.06 -17.03
N GLU A 36 -17.60 -6.08 -16.12
CA GLU A 36 -18.83 -5.48 -15.59
C GLU A 36 -19.13 -4.14 -16.30
N GLU A 37 -20.21 -4.14 -17.11
CA GLU A 37 -20.79 -2.96 -17.80
C GLU A 37 -21.29 -1.85 -16.85
N GLU A 38 -21.20 -2.05 -15.53
CA GLU A 38 -21.29 -0.97 -14.56
C GLU A 38 -19.88 -0.48 -14.27
N ALA A 39 -19.36 0.37 -15.17
CA ALA A 39 -18.24 1.26 -14.87
C ALA A 39 -18.68 2.21 -13.75
N SER A 40 -18.72 1.70 -12.53
CA SER A 40 -18.71 2.55 -11.35
C SER A 40 -17.43 3.36 -11.47
N ASP A 41 -17.59 4.67 -11.61
CA ASP A 41 -16.51 5.68 -11.54
C ASP A 41 -15.76 5.63 -10.17
N ASN A 42 -16.13 4.66 -9.33
CA ASN A 42 -15.49 4.36 -8.08
C ASN A 42 -14.11 3.73 -8.32
N MET A 43 -13.08 4.57 -8.19
CA MET A 43 -11.69 4.14 -8.18
C MET A 43 -11.30 3.37 -6.90
N VAL A 44 -12.17 3.24 -5.90
CA VAL A 44 -11.81 2.57 -4.64
C VAL A 44 -11.49 1.09 -4.92
N LEU A 45 -10.36 0.63 -4.38
CA LEU A 45 -9.89 -0.75 -4.45
C LEU A 45 -10.09 -1.47 -3.11
N LEU A 46 -9.81 -0.80 -1.98
CA LEU A 46 -10.02 -1.32 -0.63
C LEU A 46 -10.66 -0.24 0.25
N GLU A 47 -11.73 -0.60 0.95
CA GLU A 47 -12.27 0.21 2.05
C GLU A 47 -12.18 -0.59 3.36
N VAL A 48 -11.61 0.03 4.40
CA VAL A 48 -11.52 -0.55 5.75
C VAL A 48 -12.08 0.43 6.76
N ARG A 49 -13.24 0.10 7.33
CA ARG A 49 -13.85 0.82 8.44
C ARG A 49 -13.31 0.28 9.75
N LYS A 50 -13.08 1.14 10.74
CA LYS A 50 -12.73 0.71 12.10
C LYS A 50 -13.99 0.26 12.86
N PRO A 51 -14.17 -1.05 13.16
CA PRO A 51 -15.35 -1.51 13.89
C PRO A 51 -15.25 -1.18 15.39
N GLU A 52 -16.42 -1.02 16.02
CA GLU A 52 -16.55 -0.95 17.47
C GLU A 52 -16.75 -2.32 18.10
N PHE A 53 -16.24 -2.50 19.32
CA PHE A 53 -16.52 -3.72 20.08
C PHE A 53 -17.98 -3.74 20.52
N GLN A 54 -18.60 -4.91 20.46
CA GLN A 54 -19.96 -5.11 20.92
C GLN A 54 -19.94 -5.51 22.39
N ARG A 55 -20.95 -5.08 23.15
CA ARG A 55 -21.07 -5.45 24.57
C ARG A 55 -21.30 -6.95 24.71
N CYS A 56 -20.64 -7.56 25.71
CA CYS A 56 -20.87 -8.95 26.06
C CYS A 56 -22.34 -9.16 26.43
N PRO A 57 -23.00 -10.25 25.98
CA PRO A 57 -24.33 -10.59 26.45
C PRO A 57 -24.32 -10.80 27.96
N GLU A 58 -25.23 -10.12 28.67
CA GLU A 58 -25.32 -10.19 30.12
C GLU A 58 -25.76 -11.60 30.56
N PRO A 59 -25.08 -12.21 31.55
CA PRO A 59 -25.49 -13.50 32.09
C PRO A 59 -26.81 -13.34 32.88
N PRO A 60 -27.72 -14.34 32.80
CA PRO A 60 -28.89 -14.38 33.67
C PRO A 60 -28.52 -14.26 35.16
N THR A 61 -29.37 -13.62 35.94
CA THR A 61 -29.19 -13.46 37.40
C THR A 61 -28.95 -14.79 38.12
N LEU A 62 -29.56 -15.88 37.62
CA LEU A 62 -29.39 -17.25 38.10
C LEU A 62 -27.94 -17.77 38.03
N ILE A 63 -27.11 -17.26 37.13
CA ILE A 63 -25.75 -17.74 36.88
C ILE A 63 -24.68 -16.68 37.15
N VAL A 64 -25.04 -15.40 37.25
CA VAL A 64 -24.09 -14.29 37.40
C VAL A 64 -23.15 -14.48 38.60
N GLU A 65 -23.68 -14.92 39.73
CA GLU A 65 -22.92 -15.10 40.98
C GLU A 65 -21.98 -16.32 40.93
N TRP A 66 -22.26 -17.25 40.02
CA TRP A 66 -21.51 -18.48 39.81
C TRP A 66 -20.35 -18.32 38.83
N LEU A 67 -20.28 -17.20 38.10
CA LEU A 67 -19.19 -16.93 37.16
C LEU A 67 -18.00 -16.29 37.87
N GLU A 68 -16.80 -16.74 37.54
CA GLU A 68 -15.56 -16.05 37.92
C GLU A 68 -15.34 -14.78 37.09
N PRO A 69 -14.69 -13.73 37.64
CA PRO A 69 -14.39 -12.51 36.90
C PRO A 69 -13.63 -12.76 35.58
N GLY A 70 -13.91 -11.93 34.57
CA GLY A 70 -13.31 -12.05 33.23
C GLY A 70 -14.14 -12.85 32.23
N TRP A 71 -15.33 -13.29 32.61
CA TRP A 71 -16.32 -13.87 31.69
C TRP A 71 -16.78 -12.88 30.60
N ASP A 72 -16.64 -11.58 30.84
CA ASP A 72 -16.99 -10.47 29.95
C ASP A 72 -15.94 -10.19 28.86
N ARG A 73 -14.82 -10.93 28.87
CA ARG A 73 -13.75 -10.82 27.86
C ARG A 73 -13.85 -11.93 26.82
N PHE A 74 -13.92 -11.57 25.54
CA PHE A 74 -13.97 -12.54 24.43
C PHE A 74 -12.72 -13.43 24.32
N THR A 75 -11.59 -13.03 24.92
CA THR A 75 -10.37 -13.85 24.96
C THR A 75 -10.46 -15.02 25.93
N ASN A 76 -11.37 -14.94 26.91
CA ASN A 76 -11.45 -15.88 28.01
C ASN A 76 -12.64 -16.82 27.80
N ALA A 77 -12.50 -18.06 28.26
CA ALA A 77 -13.65 -18.93 28.48
C ALA A 77 -14.25 -18.61 29.86
N PRO A 78 -15.58 -18.58 30.03
CA PRO A 78 -16.20 -18.43 31.34
C PRO A 78 -15.86 -19.61 32.24
N ILE A 79 -15.47 -19.33 33.49
CA ILE A 79 -15.19 -20.35 34.49
C ILE A 79 -16.31 -20.32 35.53
N LEU A 80 -16.89 -21.48 35.81
CA LEU A 80 -17.90 -21.67 36.84
C LEU A 80 -17.24 -21.97 38.19
N LYS A 81 -17.71 -21.30 39.24
CA LYS A 81 -17.40 -21.65 40.62
C LYS A 81 -17.99 -23.02 40.94
N LYS A 82 -17.19 -23.89 41.56
CA LYS A 82 -17.59 -25.27 41.90
C LYS A 82 -18.62 -25.33 43.04
N SER A 83 -18.61 -24.33 43.92
CA SER A 83 -19.56 -24.17 45.01
C SER A 83 -19.66 -22.72 45.44
N LEU A 84 -20.83 -22.34 45.98
CA LEU A 84 -21.01 -21.11 46.73
C LEU A 84 -21.21 -21.46 48.21
N VAL A 85 -20.53 -20.74 49.09
CA VAL A 85 -20.77 -20.82 50.54
C VAL A 85 -21.73 -19.68 50.88
N ASP A 86 -22.91 -20.04 51.35
CA ASP A 86 -23.94 -19.10 51.77
C ASP A 86 -23.48 -18.40 53.07
N ARG A 87 -22.99 -17.17 52.96
CA ARG A 87 -22.45 -16.41 54.11
C ARG A 87 -23.51 -15.70 54.94
N ASP A 88 -24.76 -15.67 54.48
CA ASP A 88 -25.85 -14.92 55.13
C ASP A 88 -26.68 -15.78 56.12
N LYS A 89 -26.41 -17.10 56.21
CA LYS A 89 -26.90 -17.92 57.31
C LYS A 89 -25.99 -17.72 58.52
N GLU A 90 -26.32 -16.71 59.34
CA GLU A 90 -25.73 -16.57 60.67
C GLU A 90 -25.76 -17.91 61.40
N LEU A 91 -24.59 -18.33 61.84
CA LEU A 91 -24.33 -19.50 62.67
C LEU A 91 -25.18 -19.42 63.95
N THR A 92 -26.39 -19.99 63.93
CA THR A 92 -27.07 -20.37 65.15
C THR A 92 -26.38 -21.62 65.67
N ASN A 93 -25.60 -21.43 66.75
CA ASN A 93 -25.03 -22.48 67.58
C ASN A 93 -25.99 -23.66 67.71
N ASP A 94 -25.63 -24.80 67.14
CA ASP A 94 -25.52 -26.09 67.82
C ASP A 94 -24.94 -27.12 66.83
N GLU A 95 -24.28 -28.12 67.39
CA GLU A 95 -23.46 -29.14 66.72
C GLU A 95 -24.21 -29.85 65.58
N GLU A 96 -23.49 -30.14 64.48
CA GLU A 96 -23.96 -30.66 63.17
C GLU A 96 -24.60 -29.63 62.21
N THR A 97 -23.80 -28.70 61.72
CA THR A 97 -24.14 -27.96 60.49
C THR A 97 -23.17 -28.36 59.39
N LEU A 98 -23.61 -29.29 58.55
CA LEU A 98 -23.12 -29.40 57.19
C LEU A 98 -23.10 -27.97 56.63
N GLU A 99 -21.93 -27.47 56.25
CA GLU A 99 -21.86 -26.30 55.38
C GLU A 99 -22.84 -26.61 54.23
N ASP A 100 -23.91 -25.83 54.10
CA ASP A 100 -24.86 -25.94 52.99
C ASP A 100 -24.11 -25.49 51.72
N ILE A 101 -23.18 -26.33 51.26
CA ILE A 101 -22.39 -26.14 50.05
C ILE A 101 -23.35 -26.38 48.90
N GLU A 102 -23.86 -25.30 48.32
CA GLU A 102 -24.63 -25.40 47.09
C GLU A 102 -23.67 -25.62 45.91
N HIS A 103 -23.93 -26.65 45.12
CA HIS A 103 -23.23 -26.91 43.88
C HIS A 103 -24.00 -26.35 42.68
N PHE A 104 -23.27 -25.92 41.66
CA PHE A 104 -23.86 -25.32 40.46
C PHE A 104 -24.91 -26.25 39.81
N GLU A 105 -24.62 -27.55 39.79
CA GLU A 105 -25.43 -28.60 39.16
C GLU A 105 -26.72 -28.94 39.93
N ASP A 106 -26.87 -28.47 41.18
CA ASP A 106 -28.05 -28.78 42.01
C ASP A 106 -29.36 -28.19 41.45
N SER A 107 -29.26 -27.21 40.54
CA SER A 107 -30.42 -26.60 39.89
C SER A 107 -30.37 -26.80 38.38
N ASN A 108 -31.26 -27.66 37.87
CA ASN A 108 -31.44 -27.90 36.44
C ASN A 108 -31.77 -26.60 35.66
N ASN A 109 -32.43 -25.64 36.32
CA ASN A 109 -32.70 -24.32 35.73
C ASN A 109 -31.42 -23.49 35.53
N ARG A 110 -30.44 -23.58 36.45
CA ARG A 110 -29.13 -22.92 36.30
C ARG A 110 -28.33 -23.49 35.15
N VAL A 111 -28.27 -24.83 35.06
CA VAL A 111 -27.54 -25.54 34.00
C VAL A 111 -28.09 -25.14 32.63
N GLN A 112 -29.42 -25.20 32.44
CA GLN A 112 -30.04 -24.77 31.19
C GLN A 112 -29.86 -23.28 30.88
N ALA A 113 -29.88 -22.41 31.89
CA ALA A 113 -29.63 -20.98 31.71
C ALA A 113 -28.18 -20.71 31.25
N PHE A 114 -27.22 -21.43 31.81
CA PHE A 114 -25.81 -21.36 31.40
C PHE A 114 -25.61 -21.89 29.99
N GLU A 115 -26.18 -23.04 29.63
CA GLU A 115 -26.10 -23.61 28.28
C GLU A 115 -26.65 -22.66 27.20
N ARG A 116 -27.75 -21.97 27.48
CA ARG A 116 -28.30 -20.97 26.55
C ARG A 116 -27.41 -19.73 26.46
N TRP A 117 -26.92 -19.24 27.59
CA TRP A 117 -26.09 -18.05 27.64
C TRP A 117 -24.71 -18.29 27.00
N ILE A 118 -24.07 -19.44 27.25
CA ILE A 118 -22.76 -19.75 26.68
C ILE A 118 -22.82 -19.81 25.15
N ALA A 119 -23.89 -20.37 24.56
CA ALA A 119 -24.08 -20.37 23.12
C ALA A 119 -24.18 -18.94 22.52
N LEU A 120 -24.92 -18.06 23.19
CA LEU A 120 -25.02 -16.64 22.80
C LEU A 120 -23.66 -15.93 22.94
N ARG A 121 -22.96 -16.18 24.05
CA ARG A 121 -21.65 -15.60 24.34
C ARG A 121 -20.59 -16.10 23.36
N ASP A 122 -20.58 -17.37 23.00
CA ASP A 122 -19.59 -17.92 22.06
C ASP A 122 -19.75 -17.29 20.68
N THR A 123 -20.99 -17.13 20.21
CA THR A 123 -21.30 -16.39 18.98
C THR A 123 -20.81 -14.93 19.07
N TRP A 124 -21.04 -14.26 20.19
CA TRP A 124 -20.51 -12.90 20.43
C TRP A 124 -18.98 -12.89 20.43
N SER A 125 -18.35 -13.85 21.09
CA SER A 125 -16.90 -13.97 21.23
C SER A 125 -16.23 -14.17 19.88
N ASP A 126 -16.80 -15.02 19.02
CA ASP A 126 -16.31 -15.21 17.65
C ASP A 126 -16.40 -13.92 16.83
N LYS A 127 -17.52 -13.19 16.92
CA LYS A 127 -17.63 -11.86 16.31
C LYS A 127 -16.59 -10.87 16.87
N GLN A 128 -16.35 -10.87 18.18
CA GLN A 128 -15.32 -9.99 18.77
C GLN A 128 -13.90 -10.35 18.31
N ARG A 129 -13.61 -11.63 18.05
CA ARG A 129 -12.31 -12.06 17.49
C ARG A 129 -12.09 -11.49 16.09
N VAL A 130 -13.13 -11.53 15.24
CA VAL A 130 -13.11 -10.92 13.90
C VAL A 130 -12.90 -9.41 14.02
N ILE A 131 -13.72 -8.72 14.83
CA ILE A 131 -13.59 -7.27 15.10
C ILE A 131 -12.18 -6.91 15.59
N ASN A 132 -11.60 -7.70 16.49
CA ASN A 132 -10.24 -7.47 16.97
C ASN A 132 -9.20 -7.66 15.86
N GLY A 133 -9.39 -8.65 14.98
CA GLY A 133 -8.59 -8.83 13.76
C GLY A 133 -8.62 -7.59 12.87
N THR A 134 -9.82 -7.10 12.53
CA THR A 134 -10.04 -5.90 11.73
C THR A 134 -9.46 -4.66 12.36
N ARG A 135 -9.63 -4.45 13.68
CA ARG A 135 -9.04 -3.30 14.39
C ARG A 135 -7.51 -3.32 14.36
N ARG A 136 -6.88 -4.49 14.48
CA ARG A 136 -5.41 -4.62 14.35
C ARG A 136 -4.96 -4.31 12.93
N PHE A 137 -5.69 -4.81 11.92
CA PHE A 137 -5.40 -4.50 10.52
C PHE A 137 -5.57 -3.01 10.22
N PHE A 138 -6.66 -2.39 10.68
CA PHE A 138 -6.88 -0.96 10.58
C PHE A 138 -5.75 -0.15 11.23
N ALA A 139 -5.33 -0.50 12.45
CA ALA A 139 -4.22 0.18 13.13
C ALA A 139 -2.91 0.07 12.33
N ARG A 140 -2.66 -1.09 11.71
CA ARG A 140 -1.50 -1.33 10.85
C ARG A 140 -1.54 -0.49 9.57
N LEU A 141 -2.71 -0.34 8.95
CA LEU A 141 -2.91 0.55 7.79
C LEU A 141 -2.77 2.02 8.19
N PHE A 142 -3.32 2.41 9.33
CA PHE A 142 -3.24 3.79 9.83
C PHE A 142 -1.78 4.21 10.08
N GLN A 143 -0.97 3.31 10.63
CA GLN A 143 0.47 3.54 10.79
C GLN A 143 1.14 3.74 9.42
N ALA A 144 0.87 2.86 8.46
CA ALA A 144 1.39 2.96 7.09
C ALA A 144 1.00 4.28 6.41
N TYR A 145 -0.24 4.74 6.61
CA TYR A 145 -0.73 6.02 6.10
C TYR A 145 0.05 7.18 6.72
N THR A 146 0.25 7.16 8.04
CA THR A 146 1.02 8.19 8.75
C THR A 146 2.47 8.26 8.28
N ASP A 147 3.09 7.10 8.00
CA ASP A 147 4.46 7.04 7.49
C ASP A 147 4.57 7.62 6.06
N ILE A 148 3.59 7.36 5.18
CA ILE A 148 3.55 7.96 3.84
C ILE A 148 3.31 9.47 3.91
N GLU A 149 2.39 9.94 4.74
CA GLU A 149 2.13 11.38 4.90
C GLU A 149 3.38 12.15 5.36
N ARG A 150 4.19 11.55 6.25
CA ARG A 150 5.44 12.14 6.75
C ARG A 150 6.53 12.23 5.67
N GLU A 151 6.57 11.26 4.76
CA GLU A 151 7.62 11.09 3.76
C GLU A 151 7.05 11.03 2.33
N SER A 152 6.06 11.88 2.03
CA SER A 152 5.25 11.81 0.81
C SER A 152 6.04 12.05 -0.49
N GLU A 153 7.17 12.74 -0.40
CA GLU A 153 8.10 12.98 -1.49
C GLU A 153 8.98 11.77 -1.82
N THR A 154 9.26 10.90 -0.85
CA THR A 154 10.21 9.80 -1.01
C THR A 154 9.55 8.43 -1.00
N LEU A 155 8.36 8.31 -0.40
CA LEU A 155 7.58 7.08 -0.35
C LEU A 155 6.37 7.15 -1.28
N GLU A 156 5.92 5.98 -1.72
CA GLU A 156 4.67 5.81 -2.43
C GLU A 156 4.01 4.49 -2.08
N PHE A 157 2.68 4.46 -2.17
CA PHE A 157 1.87 3.28 -1.94
C PHE A 157 1.59 2.58 -3.27
N MET A 158 1.85 1.27 -3.30
CA MET A 158 1.79 0.47 -4.51
C MET A 158 0.89 -0.75 -4.27
N ILE A 159 0.20 -1.17 -5.34
CA ILE A 159 -0.33 -2.52 -5.47
C ILE A 159 0.53 -3.26 -6.49
N GLY A 160 0.88 -4.51 -6.21
CA GLY A 160 1.60 -5.38 -7.13
C GLY A 160 0.98 -6.76 -7.25
N ASN A 161 1.28 -7.46 -8.34
CA ASN A 161 0.90 -8.84 -8.59
C ASN A 161 1.99 -9.54 -9.43
N GLY A 162 1.88 -10.86 -9.57
CA GLY A 162 2.90 -11.68 -10.23
C GLY A 162 4.16 -11.76 -9.40
N LEU A 163 4.09 -12.38 -8.22
CA LEU A 163 5.23 -12.59 -7.34
C LEU A 163 6.22 -13.55 -8.03
N ILE A 164 7.32 -13.00 -8.54
CA ILE A 164 8.38 -13.79 -9.18
C ILE A 164 9.33 -14.31 -8.11
N ASN A 165 9.58 -15.61 -8.16
CA ASN A 165 10.55 -16.33 -7.35
C ASN A 165 11.56 -17.02 -8.25
N ASP A 166 12.85 -16.81 -7.98
CA ASP A 166 13.92 -17.62 -8.55
C ASP A 166 14.23 -18.77 -7.58
N LEU A 167 14.04 -20.01 -8.03
CA LEU A 167 14.28 -21.21 -7.22
C LEU A 167 15.77 -21.48 -6.99
N ASN A 168 16.65 -20.96 -7.84
CA ASN A 168 18.10 -21.00 -7.66
C ASN A 168 18.59 -19.83 -6.79
N ASN A 169 17.86 -18.71 -6.78
CA ASN A 169 18.16 -17.54 -5.97
C ASN A 169 16.95 -17.09 -5.12
N GLN A 170 16.85 -17.64 -3.91
CA GLN A 170 15.77 -17.33 -2.96
C GLN A 170 15.74 -15.86 -2.50
N SER A 171 16.76 -15.06 -2.84
CA SER A 171 16.76 -13.61 -2.56
C SER A 171 15.81 -12.82 -3.46
N ILE A 172 15.29 -13.45 -4.53
CA ILE A 172 14.35 -12.86 -5.49
C ILE A 172 12.95 -13.39 -5.16
N SER A 173 12.11 -12.49 -4.66
CA SER A 173 10.71 -12.75 -4.30
C SER A 173 9.95 -11.43 -4.29
N HIS A 174 9.60 -10.90 -5.46
CA HIS A 174 8.95 -9.58 -5.57
C HIS A 174 7.88 -9.56 -6.69
N PRO A 175 6.75 -8.83 -6.52
CA PRO A 175 5.79 -8.63 -7.61
C PRO A 175 6.47 -7.94 -8.80
N VAL A 176 6.20 -8.44 -10.00
CA VAL A 176 6.73 -7.88 -11.25
C VAL A 176 5.82 -6.83 -11.85
N LEU A 177 4.50 -7.01 -11.75
CA LEU A 177 3.50 -6.05 -12.23
C LEU A 177 3.09 -5.17 -11.06
N MET A 178 3.15 -3.86 -11.21
CA MET A 178 2.85 -2.90 -10.14
C MET A 178 2.07 -1.72 -10.67
N LYS A 179 1.31 -1.06 -9.80
CA LYS A 179 0.61 0.20 -10.09
C LYS A 179 0.57 1.06 -8.83
N ARG A 180 0.70 2.38 -8.99
CA ARG A 180 0.58 3.32 -7.88
C ARG A 180 -0.89 3.48 -7.50
N VAL A 181 -1.15 3.52 -6.20
CA VAL A 181 -2.48 3.68 -5.64
C VAL A 181 -2.50 4.87 -4.68
N LYS A 182 -3.67 5.49 -4.55
CA LYS A 182 -3.92 6.56 -3.59
C LYS A 182 -4.28 5.93 -2.24
N PHE A 183 -3.81 6.55 -1.16
CA PHE A 183 -4.05 6.08 0.20
C PHE A 183 -4.59 7.21 1.07
N ASP A 184 -5.88 7.15 1.40
CA ASP A 184 -6.60 8.21 2.11
C ASP A 184 -7.17 7.72 3.45
N PHE A 185 -7.26 8.64 4.41
CA PHE A 185 -7.93 8.41 5.69
C PHE A 185 -9.04 9.45 5.93
N ASP A 186 -10.26 8.95 6.15
CA ASP A 186 -11.42 9.74 6.55
C ASP A 186 -11.56 9.72 8.07
N ALA A 187 -11.16 10.82 8.71
CA ALA A 187 -11.19 10.96 10.16
C ALA A 187 -12.61 11.03 10.74
N LYS A 188 -13.61 11.45 9.96
CA LYS A 188 -14.99 11.59 10.43
C LYS A 188 -15.65 10.22 10.54
N GLU A 189 -15.50 9.41 9.50
CA GLU A 189 -16.13 8.09 9.43
C GLU A 189 -15.22 6.96 9.94
N ASN A 190 -13.95 7.26 10.24
CA ASN A 190 -12.93 6.30 10.67
C ASN A 190 -12.69 5.20 9.62
N ILE A 191 -12.54 5.63 8.37
CA ILE A 191 -12.40 4.77 7.19
C ILE A 191 -11.07 5.04 6.53
N ILE A 192 -10.34 3.97 6.20
CA ILE A 192 -9.17 4.03 5.33
C ILE A 192 -9.59 3.55 3.95
N ARG A 193 -9.23 4.31 2.91
CA ARG A 193 -9.51 3.98 1.51
C ARG A 193 -8.21 3.89 0.73
N ILE A 194 -8.07 2.79 -0.02
CA ILE A 194 -7.05 2.68 -1.07
C ILE A 194 -7.79 2.75 -2.38
N SER A 195 -7.42 3.71 -3.22
CA SER A 195 -8.06 3.93 -4.51
C SER A 195 -7.03 3.81 -5.63
N ASP A 196 -7.51 3.41 -6.80
CA ASP A 196 -6.73 3.43 -8.02
C ASP A 196 -6.36 4.86 -8.40
N THR A 197 -5.35 4.99 -9.26
CA THR A 197 -4.93 6.27 -9.82
C THR A 197 -4.82 6.19 -11.33
N ASP A 198 -4.73 7.36 -11.96
CA ASP A 198 -4.53 7.49 -13.41
C ASP A 198 -3.11 7.13 -13.86
N THR A 199 -2.23 6.66 -12.95
CA THR A 199 -0.90 6.19 -13.37
C THR A 199 -0.98 4.90 -14.15
N GLU A 200 -0.17 4.78 -15.20
CA GLU A 200 0.00 3.52 -15.92
C GLU A 200 0.55 2.41 -15.00
N PRO A 201 0.08 1.16 -15.17
CA PRO A 201 0.77 -0.01 -14.64
C PRO A 201 2.20 -0.10 -15.17
N GLU A 202 3.11 -0.62 -14.35
CA GLU A 202 4.53 -0.76 -14.69
C GLU A 202 5.07 -2.14 -14.37
N LEU A 203 6.08 -2.56 -15.15
CA LEU A 203 6.90 -3.72 -14.84
C LEU A 203 8.11 -3.32 -14.00
N TYR A 204 8.43 -4.11 -12.98
CA TYR A 204 9.63 -3.90 -12.18
C TYR A 204 10.89 -4.35 -12.92
N THR A 205 11.31 -3.58 -13.93
CA THR A 205 12.45 -3.94 -14.78
C THR A 205 13.76 -4.07 -14.02
N LEU A 206 13.95 -3.28 -12.94
CA LEU A 206 15.12 -3.37 -12.08
C LEU A 206 15.24 -4.75 -11.40
N LEU A 207 14.12 -5.37 -11.01
CA LEU A 207 14.11 -6.74 -10.49
C LEU A 207 14.55 -7.72 -11.58
N LEU A 208 13.98 -7.58 -12.78
CA LEU A 208 14.31 -8.45 -13.90
C LEU A 208 15.81 -8.39 -14.22
N GLN A 209 16.43 -7.21 -14.18
CA GLN A 209 17.88 -7.01 -14.40
C GLN A 209 18.79 -7.74 -13.41
N GLU A 210 18.31 -8.08 -12.22
CA GLU A 210 19.05 -8.85 -11.22
C GLU A 210 18.92 -10.37 -11.42
N MET A 211 18.03 -10.82 -12.32
CA MET A 211 17.80 -12.24 -12.59
C MET A 211 18.78 -12.78 -13.64
N THR A 212 19.28 -13.99 -13.39
CA THR A 212 20.04 -14.75 -14.39
C THR A 212 19.09 -15.60 -15.24
N ASP A 213 19.51 -15.96 -16.45
CA ASP A 213 18.77 -16.88 -17.34
C ASP A 213 17.38 -16.42 -17.79
N ILE A 214 17.13 -15.10 -17.84
CA ILE A 214 15.94 -14.53 -18.47
C ILE A 214 16.22 -13.93 -19.85
N ASN A 215 15.23 -14.00 -20.73
CA ASN A 215 15.26 -13.35 -22.03
C ASN A 215 14.94 -11.85 -21.87
N TYR A 216 15.97 -11.03 -21.75
CA TYR A 216 15.79 -9.57 -21.66
C TYR A 216 15.22 -8.93 -22.93
N GLY A 217 15.38 -9.57 -24.10
CA GLY A 217 14.94 -9.03 -25.38
C GLY A 217 13.41 -8.86 -25.48
N VAL A 218 12.66 -9.67 -24.74
CA VAL A 218 11.18 -9.62 -24.73
C VAL A 218 10.61 -8.58 -23.75
N VAL A 219 11.41 -8.04 -22.82
CA VAL A 219 10.92 -7.13 -21.77
C VAL A 219 10.33 -5.85 -22.37
N ARG A 220 10.92 -5.33 -23.46
CA ARG A 220 10.38 -4.16 -24.16
C ARG A 220 8.98 -4.43 -24.71
N GLN A 221 8.81 -5.57 -25.39
CA GLN A 221 7.52 -5.97 -25.96
C GLN A 221 6.46 -6.15 -24.85
N LEU A 222 6.84 -6.79 -23.73
CA LEU A 222 5.94 -6.95 -22.58
C LEU A 222 5.54 -5.62 -21.95
N LYS A 223 6.44 -4.63 -21.89
CA LYS A 223 6.11 -3.27 -21.42
C LYS A 223 5.14 -2.55 -22.38
N GLU A 224 5.34 -2.70 -23.68
CA GLU A 224 4.45 -2.12 -24.70
C GLU A 224 3.06 -2.76 -24.61
N ASP A 225 2.98 -4.08 -24.53
CA ASP A 225 1.74 -4.85 -24.31
C ASP A 225 1.00 -4.43 -23.03
N LEU A 226 1.72 -4.28 -21.92
CA LEU A 226 1.17 -3.79 -20.66
C LEU A 226 0.54 -2.39 -20.79
N ARG A 227 1.19 -1.50 -21.54
CA ARG A 227 0.71 -0.14 -21.77
C ARG A 227 -0.52 -0.10 -22.67
N GLU A 228 -0.52 -0.89 -23.74
CA GLU A 228 -1.63 -0.93 -24.70
C GLU A 228 -2.90 -1.54 -24.08
N ASN A 229 -2.76 -2.60 -23.29
CA ASN A 229 -3.89 -3.34 -22.72
C ASN A 229 -4.23 -2.95 -21.26
N PHE A 230 -3.41 -2.13 -20.61
CA PHE A 230 -3.65 -1.58 -19.26
C PHE A 230 -3.97 -2.65 -18.19
N TYR A 231 -3.20 -3.75 -18.15
CA TYR A 231 -3.42 -4.82 -17.17
C TYR A 231 -3.25 -4.33 -15.72
N HIS A 232 -4.34 -4.35 -14.95
CA HIS A 232 -4.37 -3.87 -13.57
C HIS A 232 -3.99 -5.00 -12.58
N PRO A 233 -3.12 -4.77 -11.57
CA PRO A 233 -2.72 -5.82 -10.62
C PRO A 233 -3.85 -6.58 -9.90
N LEU A 234 -5.03 -5.96 -9.77
CA LEU A 234 -6.26 -6.52 -9.18
C LEU A 234 -7.34 -6.93 -10.18
N ASP A 235 -7.03 -7.00 -11.46
CA ASP A 235 -7.91 -7.65 -12.43
C ASP A 235 -7.73 -9.18 -12.33
N ARG A 236 -8.84 -9.89 -12.19
CA ARG A 236 -8.84 -11.36 -12.01
C ARG A 236 -8.97 -12.13 -13.33
N ASN A 237 -9.17 -11.45 -14.46
CA ASN A 237 -9.41 -12.09 -15.75
C ASN A 237 -8.20 -11.95 -16.68
N ASP A 238 -7.86 -10.73 -17.10
CA ASP A 238 -6.85 -10.53 -18.15
C ASP A 238 -5.42 -10.53 -17.58
N THR A 239 -5.25 -9.98 -16.38
CA THR A 239 -3.94 -9.90 -15.71
C THR A 239 -3.31 -11.27 -15.42
N PRO A 240 -4.02 -12.30 -14.95
CA PRO A 240 -3.45 -13.64 -14.82
C PRO A 240 -2.91 -14.21 -16.13
N ASP A 241 -3.62 -13.99 -17.25
CA ASP A 241 -3.19 -14.46 -18.58
C ASP A 241 -1.95 -13.70 -19.06
N TYR A 242 -1.91 -12.38 -18.84
CA TYR A 242 -0.72 -11.57 -19.09
C TYR A 242 0.49 -12.04 -18.26
N LEU A 243 0.32 -12.26 -16.95
CA LEU A 243 1.39 -12.75 -16.07
C LEU A 243 1.90 -14.14 -16.49
N LYS A 244 1.00 -15.01 -16.97
CA LYS A 244 1.34 -16.32 -17.51
C LYS A 244 2.17 -16.20 -18.78
N ALA A 245 1.75 -15.35 -19.72
CA ALA A 245 2.51 -15.08 -20.95
C ALA A 245 3.89 -14.48 -20.63
N LEU A 246 3.95 -13.47 -19.77
CA LEU A 246 5.19 -12.87 -19.27
C LEU A 246 6.14 -13.92 -18.72
N THR A 247 5.63 -14.83 -17.89
CA THR A 247 6.44 -15.89 -17.26
C THR A 247 7.10 -16.78 -18.31
N HIS A 248 6.33 -17.28 -19.28
CA HIS A 248 6.84 -18.14 -20.35
C HIS A 248 7.80 -17.41 -21.30
N HIS A 249 7.61 -16.12 -21.52
CA HIS A 249 8.50 -15.31 -22.34
C HIS A 249 9.84 -15.00 -21.66
N LEU A 250 9.82 -14.84 -20.33
CA LEU A 250 11.05 -14.59 -19.57
C LEU A 250 11.98 -15.81 -19.56
N CYS A 251 11.47 -17.02 -19.38
CA CYS A 251 12.32 -18.23 -19.35
C CYS A 251 11.56 -19.47 -19.81
N SER A 252 12.24 -20.37 -20.54
CA SER A 252 11.67 -21.65 -20.96
C SER A 252 11.41 -22.60 -19.79
N ASP A 253 12.24 -22.52 -18.76
CA ASP A 253 12.17 -23.34 -17.55
C ASP A 253 11.38 -22.59 -16.47
N SER A 254 10.19 -22.07 -16.82
CA SER A 254 9.37 -21.27 -15.93
C SER A 254 7.99 -21.88 -15.71
N LYS A 255 7.38 -21.53 -14.57
CA LYS A 255 6.02 -21.94 -14.24
C LYS A 255 5.19 -20.80 -13.66
N PHE A 256 4.02 -20.58 -14.24
CA PHE A 256 3.01 -19.72 -13.66
C PHE A 256 2.09 -20.54 -12.73
N ILE A 257 1.83 -20.00 -11.55
CA ILE A 257 1.00 -20.63 -10.51
C ILE A 257 -0.11 -19.66 -10.11
N MET A 258 -1.35 -20.09 -10.26
CA MET A 258 -2.53 -19.32 -9.84
C MET A 258 -3.07 -19.83 -8.50
N ASN A 259 -3.10 -21.15 -8.30
CA ASN A 259 -3.59 -21.77 -7.07
C ASN A 259 -2.43 -21.98 -6.08
N GLU A 260 -2.62 -21.61 -4.82
CA GLU A 260 -1.55 -21.74 -3.81
C GLU A 260 -1.14 -23.20 -3.53
N ASP A 261 -2.03 -24.15 -3.79
CA ASP A 261 -1.77 -25.59 -3.60
C ASP A 261 -0.82 -26.16 -4.68
N ASP A 262 -0.68 -25.48 -5.82
CA ASP A 262 0.19 -25.92 -6.89
C ASP A 262 1.66 -25.69 -6.54
N GLN A 263 2.49 -26.71 -6.77
CA GLN A 263 3.92 -26.68 -6.49
C GLN A 263 4.73 -26.61 -7.80
N PRO A 264 5.93 -26.01 -7.78
CA PRO A 264 6.83 -26.06 -8.92
C PRO A 264 7.29 -27.48 -9.23
N GLY A 265 7.49 -27.77 -10.51
CA GLY A 265 8.11 -29.00 -10.98
C GLY A 265 9.62 -29.00 -10.76
N ARG A 266 10.24 -30.18 -10.87
CA ARG A 266 11.70 -30.34 -10.66
C ARG A 266 12.59 -29.62 -11.70
N GLY A 267 12.03 -29.26 -12.86
CA GLY A 267 12.74 -28.56 -13.92
C GLY A 267 12.53 -27.05 -13.94
N ASP A 268 11.63 -26.53 -13.11
CA ASP A 268 11.32 -25.11 -13.09
C ASP A 268 12.44 -24.36 -12.36
N LYS A 269 12.87 -23.24 -12.92
CA LYS A 269 13.85 -22.31 -12.33
C LYS A 269 13.16 -21.05 -11.83
N ILE A 270 12.21 -20.53 -12.60
CA ILE A 270 11.48 -19.30 -12.28
C ILE A 270 10.01 -19.63 -12.08
N VAL A 271 9.46 -19.14 -10.97
CA VAL A 271 8.05 -19.34 -10.62
C VAL A 271 7.40 -17.99 -10.44
N THR A 272 6.31 -17.74 -11.15
CA THR A 272 5.50 -16.54 -10.96
C THR A 272 4.17 -16.94 -10.33
N ARG A 273 3.85 -16.38 -9.16
CA ARG A 273 2.58 -16.62 -8.47
C ARG A 273 1.62 -15.45 -8.64
N CYS A 274 0.36 -15.72 -8.95
CA CYS A 274 -0.70 -14.73 -8.84
C CYS A 274 -0.97 -14.49 -7.34
N SER A 275 -0.43 -13.40 -6.80
CA SER A 275 -0.46 -13.10 -5.38
C SER A 275 -0.43 -11.58 -5.20
N PRO A 276 -1.59 -10.92 -5.29
CA PRO A 276 -1.64 -9.47 -5.16
C PRO A 276 -1.21 -9.01 -3.77
N VAL A 277 -0.47 -7.90 -3.72
CA VAL A 277 0.15 -7.37 -2.50
C VAL A 277 0.16 -5.85 -2.52
N TYR A 278 -0.31 -5.25 -1.44
CA TYR A 278 -0.11 -3.82 -1.17
C TYR A 278 1.23 -3.62 -0.48
N PHE A 279 1.98 -2.59 -0.86
CA PHE A 279 3.27 -2.31 -0.23
C PHE A 279 3.68 -0.84 -0.32
N ILE A 280 4.60 -0.44 0.55
CA ILE A 280 5.26 0.87 0.51
C ILE A 280 6.67 0.69 -0.03
N ARG A 281 7.03 1.44 -1.07
CA ARG A 281 8.41 1.52 -1.57
C ARG A 281 8.91 2.95 -1.60
N ARG A 282 10.23 3.10 -1.74
CA ARG A 282 10.81 4.38 -2.13
C ARG A 282 10.48 4.67 -3.58
N ARG A 283 10.11 5.91 -3.86
CA ARG A 283 10.01 6.42 -5.23
C ARG A 283 11.33 6.19 -5.94
N ILE A 284 11.23 5.68 -7.16
CA ILE A 284 12.38 5.55 -8.05
C ILE A 284 12.70 6.96 -8.54
N ASP A 285 13.96 7.38 -8.36
CA ASP A 285 14.42 8.70 -8.79
C ASP A 285 14.15 8.91 -10.28
N GLY A 286 13.36 9.93 -10.61
CA GLY A 286 12.94 10.26 -11.98
C GLY A 286 14.11 10.63 -12.88
N THR A 287 15.30 10.89 -12.32
CA THR A 287 16.53 11.14 -13.06
C THR A 287 16.82 10.02 -14.06
N LEU A 288 16.62 8.77 -13.68
CA LEU A 288 16.94 7.62 -14.54
C LEU A 288 16.00 7.54 -15.75
N LYS A 289 14.70 7.77 -15.50
CA LYS A 289 13.67 7.85 -16.55
C LYS A 289 13.92 9.05 -17.48
N ALA A 290 14.29 10.20 -16.92
CA ALA A 290 14.63 11.38 -17.70
C ALA A 290 15.85 11.12 -18.61
N ILE A 291 16.88 10.43 -18.11
CA ILE A 291 18.04 10.05 -18.92
C ILE A 291 17.63 9.09 -20.06
N GLU A 292 16.81 8.08 -19.79
CA GLU A 292 16.32 7.15 -20.83
C GLU A 292 15.47 7.87 -21.90
N GLU A 293 14.60 8.79 -21.49
CA GLU A 293 13.80 9.61 -22.42
C GLU A 293 14.68 10.52 -23.28
N ILE A 294 15.71 11.13 -22.69
CA ILE A 294 16.71 11.92 -23.42
C ILE A 294 17.44 11.06 -24.45
N ILE A 295 17.92 9.87 -24.06
CA ILE A 295 18.60 8.93 -24.99
C ILE A 295 17.67 8.55 -26.14
N THR A 296 16.43 8.15 -25.82
CA THR A 296 15.43 7.74 -26.82
C THR A 296 15.10 8.89 -27.77
N ASN A 297 15.01 10.12 -27.27
CA ASN A 297 14.76 11.30 -28.09
C ASN A 297 15.94 11.57 -29.05
N ILE A 298 17.18 11.48 -28.56
CA ILE A 298 18.39 11.63 -29.38
C ILE A 298 18.44 10.56 -30.46
N GLU A 299 18.14 9.30 -30.14
CA GLU A 299 18.12 8.20 -31.11
C GLU A 299 17.07 8.40 -32.21
N ASN A 300 15.88 8.90 -31.84
CA ASN A 300 14.77 9.08 -32.78
C ASN A 300 14.91 10.35 -33.64
N THR A 301 15.41 11.44 -33.07
CA THR A 301 15.42 12.76 -33.73
C THR A 301 16.80 13.21 -34.21
N GLY A 302 17.87 12.61 -33.68
CA GLY A 302 19.24 13.07 -33.87
C GLY A 302 19.55 14.40 -33.18
N TYR A 303 18.59 15.02 -32.48
CA TYR A 303 18.77 16.29 -31.79
C TYR A 303 19.35 16.05 -30.39
N VAL A 304 20.54 16.59 -30.13
CA VAL A 304 21.14 16.59 -28.79
C VAL A 304 20.82 17.92 -28.11
N PRO A 305 20.14 17.92 -26.95
CA PRO A 305 19.87 19.14 -26.20
C PRO A 305 21.15 19.95 -25.90
N GLY A 306 21.09 21.27 -26.11
CA GLY A 306 22.25 22.17 -25.96
C GLY A 306 22.93 22.07 -24.59
N HIS A 307 22.16 21.91 -23.51
CA HIS A 307 22.71 21.76 -22.16
C HIS A 307 23.60 20.52 -21.98
N LEU A 308 23.37 19.44 -22.74
CA LEU A 308 24.24 18.26 -22.71
C LEU A 308 25.54 18.49 -23.51
N ILE A 309 25.45 19.24 -24.60
CA ILE A 309 26.61 19.66 -25.39
C ILE A 309 27.50 20.56 -24.53
N ASP A 310 26.91 21.52 -23.81
CA ASP A 310 27.62 22.44 -22.92
C ASP A 310 28.30 21.70 -21.75
N LEU A 311 27.63 20.68 -21.20
CA LEU A 311 28.17 19.83 -20.14
C LEU A 311 29.42 19.05 -20.58
N VAL A 312 29.43 18.55 -21.82
CA VAL A 312 30.55 17.79 -22.41
C VAL A 312 31.63 18.73 -22.99
N GLY A 313 31.24 19.91 -23.45
CA GLY A 313 32.05 20.88 -24.21
C GLY A 313 33.11 21.65 -23.42
N ALA A 314 33.46 21.21 -22.20
CA ALA A 314 34.59 21.74 -21.42
C ALA A 314 34.65 23.27 -21.23
N GLY A 315 33.50 23.96 -21.20
CA GLY A 315 33.40 25.34 -20.75
C GLY A 315 33.55 26.45 -21.81
N THR A 316 33.56 26.14 -23.10
CA THR A 316 33.39 27.14 -24.17
C THR A 316 31.92 27.32 -24.50
N ILE A 317 31.23 28.15 -23.71
CA ILE A 317 29.89 28.64 -24.04
C ILE A 317 30.08 29.81 -25.01
N GLU A 318 29.64 29.66 -26.26
CA GLU A 318 29.54 30.81 -27.17
C GLU A 318 28.36 31.67 -26.72
N VAL A 319 28.66 32.69 -25.91
CA VAL A 319 27.66 33.65 -25.45
C VAL A 319 27.37 34.64 -26.59
N PRO A 320 26.10 34.79 -27.02
CA PRO A 320 25.73 35.89 -27.90
C PRO A 320 26.04 37.21 -27.19
N VAL A 321 26.78 38.12 -27.83
CA VAL A 321 27.05 39.44 -27.28
C VAL A 321 25.74 40.21 -27.24
N ASP A 322 25.23 40.48 -26.03
CA ASP A 322 24.06 41.33 -25.82
C ASP A 322 24.47 42.80 -25.94
N ASP A 323 24.21 43.39 -27.10
CA ASP A 323 24.53 44.79 -27.44
C ASP A 323 23.32 45.72 -27.20
N HIS A 324 22.33 45.29 -26.42
CA HIS A 324 21.12 46.07 -26.16
C HIS A 324 21.30 47.08 -25.01
N GLU A 325 21.45 48.37 -25.33
CA GLU A 325 21.27 49.45 -24.35
C GLU A 325 19.82 49.45 -23.82
N LEU A 326 19.63 49.01 -22.57
CA LEU A 326 18.35 49.04 -21.88
C LEU A 326 17.86 50.49 -21.73
N THR A 327 16.63 50.76 -22.17
CA THR A 327 15.98 52.07 -21.97
C THR A 327 15.72 52.34 -20.48
N ILE A 328 15.69 53.62 -20.09
CA ILE A 328 15.48 54.06 -18.69
C ILE A 328 14.18 53.46 -18.11
N ASP A 329 13.13 53.34 -18.92
CA ASP A 329 11.85 52.75 -18.53
C ASP A 329 11.96 51.25 -18.21
N LYS A 330 12.75 50.48 -18.99
CA LYS A 330 13.02 49.06 -18.71
C LYS A 330 13.83 48.88 -17.43
N GLN A 331 14.78 49.79 -17.15
CA GLN A 331 15.55 49.77 -15.91
C GLN A 331 14.67 50.06 -14.67
N LEU A 332 13.72 50.99 -14.77
CA LEU A 332 12.75 51.30 -13.70
C LEU A 332 11.76 50.16 -13.43
N ALA A 333 11.29 49.48 -14.48
CA ALA A 333 10.42 48.31 -14.36
C ALA A 333 11.12 47.14 -13.66
N ALA A 334 12.36 46.83 -14.05
CA ALA A 334 13.17 45.78 -13.41
C ALA A 334 13.47 46.05 -11.92
N LEU A 335 13.62 47.32 -11.54
CA LEU A 335 13.75 47.73 -10.12
C LEU A 335 12.46 47.51 -9.31
N SER A 336 11.31 47.47 -9.99
CA SER A 336 9.98 47.26 -9.40
C SER A 336 9.53 45.80 -9.46
N GLY A 337 10.34 44.90 -10.02
CA GLY A 337 10.00 43.48 -10.13
C GLY A 337 9.10 43.13 -11.32
N GLU A 338 9.00 44.02 -12.30
CA GLU A 338 8.17 43.84 -13.49
C GLU A 338 9.04 43.91 -14.76
N ASN A 339 8.79 43.01 -15.73
CA ASN A 339 9.37 43.09 -17.06
C ASN A 339 8.24 42.88 -18.08
N VAL A 340 8.14 43.78 -19.07
CA VAL A 340 7.08 43.77 -20.10
C VAL A 340 7.10 42.47 -20.93
N ASP A 341 8.29 41.90 -21.09
CA ASP A 341 8.51 40.71 -21.91
C ASP A 341 8.36 39.40 -21.08
N ILE A 342 8.24 39.49 -19.74
CA ILE A 342 8.17 38.34 -18.83
C ILE A 342 6.85 38.35 -18.05
N LEU A 343 5.95 37.44 -18.42
CA LEU A 343 4.62 37.34 -17.81
C LEU A 343 4.62 36.38 -16.62
N LEU A 344 4.59 36.93 -15.40
CA LEU A 344 4.49 36.17 -14.15
C LEU A 344 3.14 36.41 -13.46
N SER A 345 2.62 35.38 -12.80
CA SER A 345 1.32 35.44 -12.09
C SER A 345 1.37 36.23 -10.78
N LYS A 346 2.58 36.55 -10.30
CA LYS A 346 2.88 37.37 -9.14
C LYS A 346 4.08 38.26 -9.46
N GLU A 347 4.21 39.36 -8.71
CA GLU A 347 5.40 40.21 -8.74
C GLU A 347 6.64 39.36 -8.41
N ALA A 348 7.66 39.45 -9.26
CA ALA A 348 8.92 38.75 -9.09
C ALA A 348 9.95 39.64 -8.44
N ASN A 349 10.85 39.04 -7.66
CA ASN A 349 12.03 39.79 -7.23
C ASN A 349 13.02 39.93 -8.41
N ARG A 350 14.00 40.82 -8.25
CA ARG A 350 15.00 41.09 -9.29
C ARG A 350 15.81 39.85 -9.71
N GLU A 351 16.07 38.93 -8.78
CA GLU A 351 16.82 37.70 -9.04
C GLU A 351 16.03 36.73 -9.92
N GLN A 352 14.71 36.65 -9.71
CA GLN A 352 13.80 35.83 -10.52
C GLN A 352 13.67 36.34 -11.96
N LEU A 353 13.61 37.67 -12.14
CA LEU A 353 13.65 38.28 -13.47
C LEU A 353 14.99 38.01 -14.17
N GLU A 354 16.10 38.16 -13.45
CA GLU A 354 17.44 37.88 -14.00
C GLU A 354 17.61 36.40 -14.37
N ILE A 355 17.02 35.48 -13.61
CA ILE A 355 17.00 34.05 -13.95
C ILE A 355 16.20 33.81 -15.23
N ALA A 356 15.02 34.42 -15.37
CA ALA A 356 14.19 34.29 -16.56
C ALA A 356 14.88 34.83 -17.83
N GLU A 357 15.55 35.98 -17.74
CA GLU A 357 16.36 36.54 -18.84
C GLU A 357 17.54 35.62 -19.17
N ARG A 358 18.19 35.04 -18.16
CA ARG A 358 19.26 34.06 -18.37
C ARG A 358 18.76 32.75 -18.98
N ILE A 359 17.55 32.30 -18.70
CA ILE A 359 17.00 31.07 -19.31
C ILE A 359 16.80 31.26 -20.82
N GLU A 360 16.49 32.47 -21.28
CA GLU A 360 16.37 32.78 -22.71
C GLU A 360 17.73 32.74 -23.41
N LEU A 361 18.79 33.18 -22.73
CA LEU A 361 20.13 33.31 -23.29
C LEU A 361 21.01 32.06 -23.12
N TYR A 362 20.77 31.26 -22.08
CA TYR A 362 21.62 30.13 -21.69
C TYR A 362 20.82 28.82 -21.66
N ASN A 363 21.41 27.74 -22.20
CA ASN A 363 20.80 26.40 -22.16
C ASN A 363 20.65 25.85 -20.73
N ALA A 364 21.40 26.38 -19.75
CA ALA A 364 21.33 26.03 -18.34
C ALA A 364 21.70 27.22 -17.45
N VAL A 365 20.93 27.45 -16.38
CA VAL A 365 21.16 28.51 -15.40
C VAL A 365 21.26 27.88 -14.01
N LEU A 366 22.36 28.13 -13.29
CA LEU A 366 22.53 27.71 -11.91
C LEU A 366 21.87 28.73 -10.97
N VAL A 367 20.85 28.30 -10.22
CA VAL A 367 20.19 29.11 -9.20
C VAL A 367 20.65 28.66 -7.82
N GLN A 368 21.23 29.58 -7.05
CA GLN A 368 21.59 29.36 -5.65
C GLN A 368 20.80 30.33 -4.77
N GLY A 369 19.68 29.86 -4.20
CA GLY A 369 18.80 30.66 -3.36
C GLY A 369 17.93 29.81 -2.42
N PRO A 370 17.30 30.42 -1.41
CA PRO A 370 16.34 29.74 -0.54
C PRO A 370 15.12 29.23 -1.33
N PRO A 371 14.38 28.23 -0.81
CA PRO A 371 13.19 27.71 -1.48
C PRO A 371 12.18 28.85 -1.74
N GLY A 372 11.95 29.19 -3.00
CA GLY A 372 11.08 30.30 -3.41
C GLY A 372 11.71 31.31 -4.37
N THR A 373 13.03 31.24 -4.62
CA THR A 373 13.68 31.81 -5.82
C THR A 373 13.32 30.95 -7.01
#